data_AF-A0AB34ZD05-F1
#
_entry.id   AF-A0AB34ZD05-F1
#
_cell.length_a   1.000
_cell.length_b   1.000
_cell.length_c   1.000
_cell.angle_alpha   90.00
_cell.angle_beta   90.00
_cell.angle_gamma   90.00
#
_symmetry.space_group_name_H-M   'P 1'
#
loop_
_entity.id
_entity.type
_entity.pdbx_description
1 polymer ?
#
loop_
_entity_poly.entity_id
_entity_poly.type
_entity_poly.pdbx_seq_one_letter_code
_entity_poly.pdbx_strand_id
1 'polypeptide(L)'
;MRAEEVAECYRDIAIVQIYGGVVYSDTTNDYFLTSHGIRTPDFFWKTIITANPSGGSRAISWLIPNSATLGSLDSYIVSINELEDTFGASTIGISAPANVKAMLPATTWPQPSGCDLS
;
A
#
# COMPACT_ATOMS: atom_id res chain seq x y z
N MET A 1 3.04 -11.90 2.18
CA MET A 1 2.82 -10.73 3.06
C MET A 1 1.33 -10.52 3.15
N ARG A 2 0.79 -10.22 4.33
CA ARG A 2 -0.66 -10.03 4.52
C ARG A 2 -1.30 -8.99 3.59
N ALA A 3 -0.56 -7.95 3.13
CA ALA A 3 -1.07 -7.01 2.14
C ALA A 3 -1.20 -7.59 0.71
N GLU A 4 -0.42 -8.62 0.37
CA GLU A 4 -0.59 -9.38 -0.88
C GLU A 4 -1.81 -10.29 -0.79
N GLU A 5 -2.02 -10.95 0.35
CA GLU A 5 -3.19 -11.81 0.57
C GLU A 5 -4.51 -11.01 0.43
N VAL A 6 -4.54 -9.75 0.90
CA VAL A 6 -5.68 -8.85 0.66
C VAL A 6 -5.88 -8.63 -0.84
N ALA A 7 -4.82 -8.34 -1.59
CA ALA A 7 -4.95 -8.11 -3.03
C ALA A 7 -5.45 -9.36 -3.77
N GLU A 8 -4.91 -10.54 -3.44
CA GLU A 8 -5.32 -11.82 -4.06
C GLU A 8 -6.77 -12.16 -3.71
N CYS A 9 -7.13 -12.17 -2.42
CA CYS A 9 -8.47 -12.56 -2.00
C CYS A 9 -9.59 -11.66 -2.51
N TYR A 10 -9.33 -10.37 -2.67
CA TYR A 10 -10.37 -9.43 -3.12
C TYR A 10 -10.52 -9.40 -4.65
N ARG A 11 -9.57 -9.94 -5.42
CA ARG A 11 -9.69 -10.09 -6.89
C ARG A 11 -10.83 -11.01 -7.30
N ASP A 12 -11.15 -12.01 -6.48
CA ASP A 12 -12.23 -12.97 -6.76
C ASP A 12 -13.63 -12.42 -6.51
N ILE A 13 -13.74 -11.22 -5.92
CA ILE A 13 -15.01 -10.62 -5.51
C ILE A 13 -15.39 -9.46 -6.42
N ALA A 14 -14.42 -8.62 -6.76
CA ALA A 14 -14.62 -7.43 -7.58
C ALA A 14 -13.32 -7.04 -8.27
N ILE A 15 -13.41 -6.09 -9.21
CA ILE A 15 -12.23 -5.47 -9.78
C ILE A 15 -11.40 -4.83 -8.66
N VAL A 16 -10.11 -5.14 -8.63
CA VAL A 16 -9.15 -4.59 -7.70
C VAL A 16 -8.13 -3.77 -8.47
N GLN A 17 -7.99 -2.50 -8.12
CA GLN A 17 -6.88 -1.66 -8.55
C GLN A 17 -5.79 -1.72 -7.49
N ILE A 18 -4.57 -2.03 -7.92
CA ILE A 18 -3.40 -2.14 -7.05
C ILE A 18 -2.37 -1.15 -7.54
N TYR A 19 -1.96 -0.26 -6.64
CA TYR A 19 -0.87 0.67 -6.84
C TYR A 19 0.21 0.35 -5.83
N GLY A 20 1.46 0.63 -6.18
CA GLY A 20 2.56 0.48 -5.26
C GLY A 20 3.84 1.06 -5.81
N GLY A 21 4.78 1.28 -4.91
CA GLY A 21 6.07 1.85 -5.24
C GLY A 21 7.03 1.82 -4.07
N VAL A 22 8.19 2.39 -4.30
CA VAL A 22 9.26 2.54 -3.33
C VAL A 22 9.59 4.01 -3.13
N VAL A 23 10.03 4.36 -1.92
CA VAL A 23 10.51 5.70 -1.58
C VAL A 23 11.98 5.61 -1.21
N TYR A 24 12.75 6.60 -1.67
CA TYR A 24 14.15 6.81 -1.33
C TYR A 24 14.31 8.17 -0.63
N SER A 25 14.81 8.15 0.59
CA SER A 25 14.84 9.27 1.54
C SER A 25 16.13 9.31 2.37
N ASP A 26 16.79 8.17 2.57
CA ASP A 26 18.10 8.04 3.20
C ASP A 26 19.10 7.54 2.14
N THR A 27 20.29 8.14 2.11
CA THR A 27 21.38 7.71 1.21
C THR A 27 22.47 6.96 1.98
N THR A 28 22.39 6.88 3.31
CA THR A 28 23.42 6.26 4.15
C THR A 28 23.39 4.73 4.09
N ASN A 29 22.27 4.15 3.65
CA ASN A 29 22.06 2.72 3.47
C ASN A 29 22.16 2.26 1.99
N ASP A 30 22.59 3.13 1.08
CA ASP A 30 22.73 2.87 -0.36
C ASP A 30 24.01 2.07 -0.69
N TYR A 31 24.26 0.96 0.03
CA TYR A 31 25.49 0.17 -0.07
C TYR A 31 25.79 -0.39 -1.48
N PHE A 32 24.74 -0.63 -2.27
CA PHE A 32 24.85 -1.21 -3.61
C PHE A 32 24.82 -0.18 -4.74
N LEU A 33 24.71 1.12 -4.42
CA LEU A 33 24.60 2.16 -5.44
C LEU A 33 25.85 2.24 -6.30
N THR A 34 27.04 2.27 -5.69
CA THR A 34 28.31 2.39 -6.44
C THR A 34 28.62 1.14 -7.27
N SER A 35 28.29 -0.05 -6.75
CA SER A 35 28.65 -1.32 -7.38
C SER A 35 27.65 -1.81 -8.43
N HIS A 36 26.36 -1.55 -8.21
CA HIS A 36 25.27 -2.09 -9.04
C HIS A 36 24.31 -1.02 -9.56
N GLY A 37 24.47 0.25 -9.17
CA GLY A 37 23.59 1.34 -9.58
C GLY A 37 22.21 1.35 -8.90
N ILE A 38 22.03 0.56 -7.84
CA ILE A 38 20.74 0.35 -7.18
C ILE A 38 20.75 1.03 -5.81
N ARG A 39 19.82 1.98 -5.62
CA ARG A 39 19.53 2.56 -4.31
C ARG A 39 18.68 1.60 -3.48
N THR A 40 18.87 1.64 -2.17
CA THR A 40 18.08 0.90 -1.19
C THR A 40 16.79 1.67 -0.92
N PRO A 41 15.60 1.10 -1.19
CA PRO A 41 14.35 1.71 -0.76
C PRO A 41 14.32 1.89 0.76
N ASP A 42 13.78 2.98 1.26
CA ASP A 42 13.52 3.17 2.69
C ASP A 42 12.10 2.79 3.07
N PHE A 43 11.19 2.89 2.11
CA PHE A 43 9.81 2.46 2.28
C PHE A 43 9.29 1.77 1.03
N PHE A 44 8.39 0.83 1.26
CA PHE A 44 7.48 0.29 0.27
C PHE A 44 6.09 0.81 0.60
N TRP A 45 5.37 1.27 -0.41
CA TRP A 45 3.96 1.60 -0.24
C TRP A 45 3.09 0.79 -1.19
N LYS A 46 1.88 0.48 -0.74
CA LYS A 46 0.89 -0.23 -1.51
C LYS A 46 -0.48 0.35 -1.23
N THR A 47 -1.28 0.53 -2.26
CA THR A 47 -2.67 0.96 -2.17
C THR A 47 -3.55 -0.01 -2.92
N ILE A 48 -4.67 -0.39 -2.30
CA ILE A 48 -5.71 -1.20 -2.92
C ILE A 48 -6.99 -0.38 -2.97
N ILE A 49 -7.60 -0.28 -4.15
CA ILE A 49 -8.94 0.30 -4.35
C ILE A 49 -9.84 -0.77 -4.97
N THR A 50 -11.00 -0.99 -4.37
CA THR A 50 -11.99 -1.96 -4.87
C THR A 50 -13.41 -1.54 -4.51
N ALA A 51 -14.41 -2.31 -4.96
CA ALA A 51 -15.79 -2.11 -4.59
C ALA A 51 -15.99 -2.32 -3.08
N ASN A 52 -16.84 -1.49 -2.47
CA ASN A 52 -17.28 -1.66 -1.10
C ASN A 52 -18.62 -2.44 -1.11
N PRO A 53 -18.76 -3.52 -0.30
CA PRO A 53 -20.03 -4.23 -0.16
C PRO A 53 -21.23 -3.34 0.20
N SER A 54 -21.02 -2.24 0.94
CA SER A 54 -22.09 -1.29 1.29
C SER A 54 -22.39 -0.25 0.19
N GLY A 55 -21.75 -0.37 -0.98
CA GLY A 55 -21.86 0.56 -2.09
C GLY A 55 -20.67 1.53 -2.21
N GLY A 56 -20.38 1.92 -3.45
CA GLY A 56 -19.23 2.78 -3.79
C GLY A 56 -17.89 2.03 -3.78
N SER A 57 -16.80 2.78 -3.70
CA SER A 57 -15.43 2.24 -3.64
C SER A 57 -14.87 2.37 -2.23
N ARG A 58 -13.93 1.50 -1.89
CA ARG A 58 -13.12 1.60 -0.68
C ARG A 58 -11.64 1.51 -1.01
N ALA A 59 -10.81 2.16 -0.19
CA ALA A 59 -9.37 2.13 -0.30
C ALA A 59 -8.71 1.74 1.03
N ILE A 60 -7.55 1.11 0.92
CA ILE A 60 -6.60 0.94 2.02
C ILE A 60 -5.19 1.10 1.45
N SER A 61 -4.33 1.80 2.18
CA SER A 61 -2.93 1.93 1.83
C SER A 61 -2.04 1.60 3.01
N TRP A 62 -0.82 1.17 2.71
CA TRP A 62 0.23 0.95 3.69
C TRP A 62 1.50 1.68 3.27
N LEU A 63 2.22 2.24 4.24
CA LEU A 63 3.59 2.76 4.09
C LEU A 63 4.51 1.98 5.03
N ILE A 64 5.22 1.01 4.48
CA ILE A 64 5.97 0.00 5.23
C ILE A 64 7.46 0.36 5.18
N PRO A 65 8.15 0.54 6.31
CA PRO A 65 9.58 0.81 6.32
C PRO A 65 10.35 -0.41 5.82
N ASN A 66 11.45 -0.19 5.10
CA ASN A 66 12.40 -1.23 4.73
C ASN A 66 13.27 -1.57 5.94
N SER A 67 12.71 -2.38 6.84
CA SER A 67 13.33 -2.79 8.10
C SER A 67 13.27 -4.31 8.24
N ALA A 68 14.31 -4.90 8.83
CA ALA A 68 14.32 -6.32 9.19
C ALA A 68 13.32 -6.65 10.31
N THR A 69 12.92 -5.65 11.10
CA THR A 69 12.01 -5.78 12.23
C THR A 69 10.74 -5.00 11.95
N LEU A 70 9.71 -5.70 11.47
CA LEU A 70 8.39 -5.13 11.22
C LEU A 70 7.41 -5.50 12.36
N GLY A 71 6.53 -4.57 12.68
CA GLY A 71 5.38 -4.76 13.56
C GLY A 71 4.16 -5.29 12.80
N SER A 72 2.99 -5.12 13.40
CA SER A 72 1.72 -5.45 12.76
C SER A 72 1.54 -4.65 11.47
N LEU A 73 0.97 -5.25 10.42
CA LEU A 73 0.67 -4.54 9.18
C LEU A 73 -0.25 -3.33 9.42
N ASP A 74 -1.12 -3.42 10.43
CA ASP A 74 -2.04 -2.33 10.79
C ASP A 74 -1.31 -1.08 11.30
N SER A 75 -0.10 -1.21 11.85
CA SER A 75 0.68 -0.04 12.30
C SER A 75 1.22 0.79 11.13
N TYR A 76 1.11 0.29 9.91
CA TYR A 76 1.60 0.94 8.69
C TYR A 76 0.46 1.49 7.82
N ILE A 77 -0.80 1.40 8.27
CA ILE A 77 -1.92 1.91 7.48
C ILE A 77 -1.84 3.44 7.40
N VAL A 78 -1.99 3.93 6.17
CA VAL A 78 -2.09 5.35 5.84
C VAL A 78 -3.20 5.55 4.80
N SER A 79 -3.72 6.77 4.73
CA SER A 79 -4.62 7.19 3.66
C SER A 79 -3.82 7.52 2.39
N ILE A 80 -4.53 7.58 1.25
CA ILE A 80 -3.91 8.04 0.00
C ILE A 80 -3.53 9.51 0.13
N ASN A 81 -4.37 10.33 0.81
CA ASN A 81 -4.03 11.72 1.08
C ASN A 81 -2.70 11.85 1.82
N GLU A 82 -2.48 11.07 2.89
CA GLU A 82 -1.21 11.11 3.63
C GLU A 82 -0.01 10.71 2.75
N LEU A 83 -0.16 9.72 1.86
CA LEU A 83 0.89 9.38 0.90
C LEU A 83 1.17 10.54 -0.08
N GLU A 84 0.12 11.15 -0.62
CA GLU A 84 0.21 12.25 -1.58
C GLU A 84 0.79 13.53 -0.94
N ASP A 85 0.42 13.82 0.30
CA ASP A 85 0.94 14.95 1.07
C ASP A 85 2.41 14.74 1.44
N THR A 86 2.81 13.50 1.75
CA THR A 86 4.19 13.18 2.15
C THR A 86 5.15 13.11 0.97
N PHE A 87 4.75 12.50 -0.15
CA PHE A 87 5.63 12.18 -1.28
C PHE A 87 5.31 12.92 -2.58
N GLY A 88 4.23 13.71 -2.57
CA GLY A 88 3.73 14.44 -3.73
C GLY A 88 2.72 13.62 -4.55
N ALA A 89 1.57 14.22 -4.84
CA ALA A 89 0.50 13.58 -5.61
C ALA A 89 0.93 13.10 -7.01
N SER A 90 1.84 13.83 -7.67
CA SER A 90 2.40 13.42 -8.97
C SER A 90 3.29 12.17 -8.87
N THR A 91 3.96 11.98 -7.74
CA THR A 91 4.83 10.83 -7.48
C THR A 91 3.99 9.59 -7.17
N ILE A 92 2.95 9.76 -6.35
CA ILE A 92 2.04 8.68 -5.96
C ILE A 92 1.14 8.26 -7.13
N GLY A 93 0.64 9.22 -7.92
CA GLY A 93 -0.01 8.94 -9.20
C GLY A 93 -1.36 8.22 -9.11
N ILE A 94 -2.05 8.26 -7.96
CA ILE A 94 -3.33 7.59 -7.78
C ILE A 94 -4.49 8.52 -8.14
N SER A 95 -5.29 8.12 -9.14
CA SER A 95 -6.52 8.80 -9.50
C SER A 95 -7.71 8.13 -8.81
N ALA A 96 -8.31 8.83 -7.84
CA ALA A 96 -9.48 8.37 -7.09
C ALA A 96 -10.30 9.56 -6.56
N PRO A 97 -11.62 9.40 -6.32
CA PRO A 97 -12.44 10.43 -5.67
C PRO A 97 -11.90 10.85 -4.31
N ALA A 98 -12.09 12.12 -3.91
CA ALA A 98 -11.58 12.66 -2.65
C ALA A 98 -12.00 11.84 -1.41
N ASN A 99 -13.25 11.34 -1.39
CA ASN A 99 -13.75 10.51 -0.30
C ASN A 99 -13.05 9.14 -0.22
N VAL A 100 -12.55 8.62 -1.35
CA VAL A 100 -11.77 7.38 -1.40
C VAL A 100 -10.34 7.66 -0.96
N LYS A 101 -9.77 8.79 -1.37
CA LYS A 101 -8.40 9.17 -0.97
C LYS A 101 -8.25 9.44 0.52
N ALA A 102 -9.30 9.96 1.15
CA ALA A 102 -9.36 10.23 2.58
C ALA A 102 -9.64 8.98 3.45
N MET A 103 -9.86 7.81 2.86
CA MET A 103 -10.13 6.61 3.65
C MET A 103 -8.90 6.15 4.43
N LEU A 104 -9.11 5.94 5.74
CA LEU A 104 -8.11 5.44 6.67
C LEU A 104 -8.72 4.34 7.55
N PRO A 105 -8.80 3.10 7.05
CA PRO A 105 -9.30 1.97 7.85
C PRO A 105 -8.43 1.77 9.10
N ALA A 106 -9.04 1.46 10.25
CA ALA A 106 -8.28 1.19 11.48
C ALA A 106 -7.50 -0.13 11.46
N THR A 107 -7.92 -1.07 10.61
CA THR A 107 -7.32 -2.39 10.46
C THR A 107 -7.28 -2.83 9.01
N THR A 108 -6.32 -3.70 8.70
CA THR A 108 -6.23 -4.40 7.42
C THR A 108 -7.50 -5.22 7.20
N TRP A 109 -8.06 -5.13 5.99
CA TRP A 109 -9.30 -5.83 5.68
C TRP A 109 -9.21 -7.32 6.00
N PRO A 110 -10.26 -7.90 6.60
CA PRO A 110 -10.28 -9.34 6.85
C PRO A 110 -10.27 -10.10 5.53
N GLN A 111 -9.76 -11.33 5.58
CA GLN A 111 -9.90 -12.27 4.47
C GLN A 111 -11.39 -12.52 4.22
N PRO A 112 -11.87 -12.36 2.98
CA PRO A 112 -13.25 -12.64 2.65
C PRO A 112 -13.54 -14.14 2.67
N SER A 113 -14.80 -14.50 2.90
CA SER A 113 -15.25 -15.89 2.92
C SER A 113 -14.98 -16.57 1.58
N GLY A 114 -14.37 -17.75 1.61
CA GLY A 114 -14.10 -18.54 0.41
C GLY A 114 -12.83 -18.17 -0.35
N CYS A 115 -12.04 -17.19 0.11
CA CYS A 115 -10.69 -17.00 -0.41
C CYS A 115 -9.80 -18.17 0.00
N ASP A 116 -9.30 -18.92 -0.98
CA ASP A 116 -8.30 -19.96 -0.79
C ASP A 116 -6.92 -19.42 -1.17
N LEU A 117 -5.97 -19.51 -0.23
CA LEU A 117 -4.59 -19.05 -0.41
C LEU A 117 -3.62 -20.25 -0.58
N SER A 118 -4.14 -21.47 -0.75
CA SER A 118 -3.37 -22.73 -0.85
C SER A 118 -2.86 -23.06 -2.24
#